data_AF-A0A968JPA0-F1
#
_entry.id   AF-A0A968JPA0-F1
#
_cell.length_a   1.000
_cell.length_b   1.000
_cell.length_c   1.000
_cell.angle_alpha   90.00
_cell.angle_beta   90.00
_cell.angle_gamma   90.00
#
_symmetry.space_group_name_H-M   'P 1'
#
loop_
_entity.id
_entity.type
_entity.pdbx_description
1 polymer ?
#
loop_
_entity_poly.entity_id
_entity_poly.type
_entity_poly.pdbx_seq_one_letter_code
_entity_poly.pdbx_strand_id
1 'polypeptide(L)'
;MLLVSINIHGNIPTNQNYRVYYEKVNHAELLVVEHKFKSALDIYTATFKEFNNHDPKDVYNASLCAIKSGDFEKAKIWIKDLITLGYCLDSLKNKGTFMGLPPAHWEDIQAKNDSLFQVFKSKFDWELKTILDTMDAQEQFCLKYKNASGYDSLVLSMPKY
;
A
#
# COMPACT_ATOMS: atom_id res chain seq x y z
N MET A 1 40.17 -21.63 -24.94
CA MET A 1 39.75 -20.68 -23.89
C MET A 1 38.56 -19.91 -24.45
N LEU A 2 37.35 -20.36 -24.15
CA LEU A 2 36.10 -19.76 -24.63
C LEU A 2 35.72 -18.61 -23.69
N LEU A 3 35.70 -17.38 -24.20
CA LEU A 3 35.13 -16.24 -23.50
C LEU A 3 33.61 -16.29 -23.69
N VAL A 4 32.88 -16.58 -22.62
CA VAL A 4 31.42 -16.42 -22.57
C VAL A 4 31.14 -14.96 -22.23
N SER A 5 30.81 -14.17 -23.24
CA SER A 5 30.29 -12.82 -23.06
C SER A 5 28.85 -12.91 -22.54
N ILE A 6 28.67 -12.70 -21.24
CA ILE A 6 27.33 -12.56 -20.65
C ILE A 6 26.82 -11.17 -21.03
N ASN A 7 25.96 -11.11 -22.05
CA ASN A 7 25.18 -9.92 -22.39
C ASN A 7 24.09 -9.71 -21.32
N ILE A 8 24.42 -8.98 -20.25
CA ILE A 8 23.40 -8.41 -19.36
C ILE A 8 22.93 -7.10 -19.98
N HIS A 9 22.09 -7.18 -21.00
CA HIS A 9 21.32 -6.03 -21.47
C HIS A 9 19.86 -6.24 -21.10
N GLY A 10 19.59 -6.22 -19.80
CA GLY A 10 18.26 -5.86 -19.31
C GLY A 10 18.06 -4.37 -19.56
N ASN A 11 17.27 -4.04 -20.58
CA ASN A 11 16.77 -2.68 -20.78
C ASN A 11 16.06 -2.22 -19.50
N ILE A 12 16.68 -1.31 -18.73
CA ILE A 12 15.98 -0.54 -17.69
C ILE A 12 15.71 0.87 -18.26
N PRO A 13 14.67 1.11 -19.07
CA PRO A 13 14.15 2.44 -19.22
C PRO A 13 13.01 2.61 -18.22
N THR A 14 13.19 3.49 -17.25
CA THR A 14 12.12 4.40 -16.76
C THR A 14 12.72 5.32 -15.71
N ASN A 15 13.45 6.35 -16.14
CA ASN A 15 13.60 7.54 -15.31
C ASN A 15 12.25 8.32 -15.34
N GLN A 16 11.19 7.68 -14.84
CA GLN A 16 9.91 8.34 -14.61
C GLN A 16 10.16 9.44 -13.58
N ASN A 17 9.85 10.68 -13.92
CA ASN A 17 10.05 11.80 -13.02
C ASN A 17 8.99 11.77 -11.90
N TYR A 18 9.28 11.08 -10.80
CA TYR A 18 8.36 10.94 -9.66
C TYR A 18 8.09 12.27 -8.95
N ARG A 19 8.85 13.33 -9.21
CA ARG A 19 8.45 14.67 -8.76
C ARG A 19 7.09 15.07 -9.36
N VAL A 20 6.88 14.80 -10.65
CA VAL A 20 5.61 15.08 -11.33
C VAL A 20 4.49 14.19 -10.78
N TYR A 21 4.80 12.94 -10.42
CA TYR A 21 3.86 12.05 -9.72
C TYR A 21 3.37 12.69 -8.41
N TYR A 22 4.29 13.09 -7.53
CA TYR A 22 3.92 13.68 -6.24
C TYR A 22 3.22 15.02 -6.38
N GLU A 23 3.57 15.84 -7.37
CA GLU A 23 2.83 17.08 -7.67
C GLU A 23 1.38 16.79 -8.07
N LYS A 24 1.13 15.79 -8.92
CA LYS A 24 -0.22 15.37 -9.31
C LYS A 24 -1.00 14.74 -8.15
N VAL A 25 -0.37 13.85 -7.39
CA VAL A 25 -0.98 13.21 -6.21
C VAL A 25 -1.35 14.25 -5.17
N ASN A 26 -0.45 15.17 -4.83
CA ASN A 26 -0.74 16.25 -3.88
C ASN A 26 -1.94 17.09 -4.33
N HIS A 27 -2.05 17.36 -5.64
CA HIS A 27 -3.22 18.06 -6.17
C HIS A 27 -4.51 17.25 -5.99
N ALA A 28 -4.48 15.93 -6.23
CA ALA A 28 -5.61 15.05 -5.95
C ALA A 28 -5.98 15.04 -4.45
N GLU A 29 -4.99 14.98 -3.55
CA GLU A 29 -5.21 15.00 -2.11
C GLU A 29 -5.89 16.30 -1.64
N LEU A 30 -5.49 17.46 -2.19
CA LEU A 30 -6.18 18.73 -1.93
C LEU A 30 -7.65 18.68 -2.36
N LEU A 31 -7.95 18.09 -3.52
CA LEU A 31 -9.34 17.90 -3.97
C LEU A 31 -10.13 16.95 -3.05
N VAL A 32 -9.48 15.94 -2.46
CA VAL A 32 -10.09 15.07 -1.45
C VAL A 32 -10.47 15.86 -0.20
N VAL A 33 -9.58 16.74 0.28
CA VAL A 33 -9.86 17.64 1.41
C VAL A 33 -11.04 18.57 1.10
N GLU A 34 -11.17 19.02 -0.15
CA GLU A 34 -12.30 19.82 -0.63
C GLU A 34 -13.57 19.01 -0.97
N HIS A 35 -13.60 17.71 -0.67
CA HIS A 35 -14.71 16.78 -0.99
C HIS A 35 -15.02 16.64 -2.48
N LYS A 36 -14.11 17.04 -3.37
CA LYS A 36 -14.22 16.89 -4.84
C LYS A 36 -13.74 15.51 -5.29
N PHE A 37 -14.36 14.46 -4.77
CA PHE A 37 -13.93 13.06 -4.96
C PHE A 37 -13.85 12.63 -6.42
N LYS A 38 -14.79 13.08 -7.26
CA LYS A 38 -14.78 12.72 -8.69
C LYS A 38 -13.59 13.34 -9.43
N SER A 39 -13.28 14.60 -9.15
CA SER A 39 -12.11 15.27 -9.73
C SER A 39 -10.80 14.66 -9.22
N ALA A 40 -10.69 14.35 -7.93
CA ALA A 40 -9.55 13.64 -7.37
C ALA A 40 -9.37 12.26 -8.03
N LEU A 41 -10.47 11.52 -8.21
CA LEU A 41 -10.48 10.22 -8.89
C LEU A 41 -9.94 10.31 -10.32
N ASP A 42 -10.32 11.35 -11.06
CA ASP A 42 -9.87 11.53 -12.44
C ASP A 42 -8.35 11.80 -12.49
N ILE A 43 -7.81 12.56 -11.53
CA ILE A 43 -6.36 12.79 -11.41
C ILE A 43 -5.63 11.51 -11.03
N TYR A 44 -6.09 10.76 -10.02
CA TYR A 44 -5.49 9.48 -9.65
C TYR A 44 -5.50 8.52 -10.84
N THR A 45 -6.63 8.42 -11.55
CA THR A 45 -6.78 7.55 -12.72
C THR A 45 -5.81 7.92 -13.83
N ALA A 46 -5.61 9.21 -14.11
CA ALA A 46 -4.63 9.67 -15.11
C ALA A 46 -3.20 9.40 -14.65
N THR A 47 -2.88 9.73 -13.40
CA THR A 47 -1.54 9.57 -12.83
C THR A 47 -1.14 8.09 -12.80
N PHE A 48 -2.02 7.19 -12.38
CA PHE A 48 -1.72 5.76 -12.29
C PHE A 48 -1.61 5.05 -13.64
N LYS A 49 -1.98 5.71 -14.75
CA LYS A 49 -1.70 5.21 -16.10
C LYS A 49 -0.30 5.60 -16.58
N GLU A 50 0.25 6.68 -16.07
CA GLU A 50 1.54 7.24 -16.49
C GLU A 50 2.71 6.67 -15.68
N PHE A 51 2.46 6.27 -14.43
CA PHE A 51 3.46 5.78 -13.49
C PHE A 51 3.22 4.30 -13.18
N ASN A 52 4.30 3.54 -12.95
CA ASN A 52 4.20 2.10 -12.72
C ASN A 52 4.18 1.73 -11.23
N ASN A 53 4.81 2.55 -10.39
CA ASN A 53 4.84 2.34 -8.94
C ASN A 53 3.96 3.38 -8.28
N HIS A 54 3.06 2.93 -7.41
CA HIS A 54 2.15 3.80 -6.67
C HIS A 54 2.37 3.61 -5.19
N ASP A 55 2.38 4.71 -4.44
CA ASP A 55 2.39 4.61 -2.99
C ASP A 55 1.08 3.94 -2.53
N PRO A 56 1.13 2.95 -1.62
CA PRO A 56 -0.08 2.31 -1.12
C PRO A 56 -1.09 3.30 -0.51
N LYS A 57 -0.63 4.40 0.09
CA LYS A 57 -1.51 5.48 0.59
C LYS A 57 -2.30 6.12 -0.54
N ASP A 58 -1.68 6.33 -1.69
CA ASP A 58 -2.32 6.96 -2.84
C ASP A 58 -3.34 6.01 -3.47
N VAL A 59 -3.04 4.71 -3.55
CA VAL A 59 -3.99 3.69 -4.00
C VAL A 59 -5.18 3.60 -3.03
N TYR A 60 -4.95 3.76 -1.73
CA TYR A 60 -6.01 3.81 -0.72
C TYR A 60 -6.94 5.01 -0.93
N ASN A 61 -6.37 6.20 -1.10
CA ASN A 61 -7.12 7.42 -1.35
C ASN A 61 -7.89 7.35 -2.68
N ALA A 62 -7.27 6.81 -3.73
CA ALA A 62 -7.90 6.59 -5.02
C ALA A 62 -9.10 5.62 -4.90
N SER A 63 -8.93 4.50 -4.17
CA SER A 63 -10.01 3.53 -3.89
C SER A 63 -11.19 4.19 -3.17
N LEU A 64 -10.91 5.03 -2.17
CA LEU A 64 -11.94 5.80 -1.47
C LEU A 64 -12.68 6.75 -2.42
N CYS A 65 -11.95 7.49 -3.25
CA CYS A 65 -12.55 8.41 -4.22
C CYS A 65 -13.43 7.68 -5.24
N ALA A 66 -13.01 6.49 -5.67
CA ALA A 66 -13.79 5.64 -6.56
C ALA A 66 -15.12 5.22 -5.93
N ILE A 67 -15.10 4.76 -4.67
CA ILE A 67 -16.31 4.43 -3.90
C ILE A 67 -17.23 5.65 -3.76
N LYS A 68 -16.67 6.80 -3.34
CA LYS A 68 -17.45 8.04 -3.15
C LYS A 68 -18.04 8.58 -4.45
N SER A 69 -17.47 8.23 -5.60
CA SER A 69 -17.94 8.63 -6.92
C SER A 69 -18.84 7.58 -7.59
N GLY A 70 -19.12 6.44 -6.93
CA GLY A 70 -19.93 5.35 -7.47
C GLY A 70 -19.22 4.43 -8.47
N ASP A 71 -17.91 4.58 -8.66
CA ASP A 71 -17.12 3.75 -9.57
C ASP A 71 -16.58 2.51 -8.83
N PHE A 72 -17.51 1.59 -8.52
CA PHE A 72 -17.22 0.42 -7.69
C PHE A 72 -16.30 -0.61 -8.37
N GLU A 73 -16.31 -0.68 -9.70
CA GLU A 73 -15.40 -1.55 -10.45
C GLU A 73 -13.95 -1.09 -10.31
N LYS A 74 -13.71 0.23 -10.44
CA LYS A 74 -12.37 0.79 -10.23
C LYS A 74 -11.92 0.68 -8.78
N ALA A 75 -12.83 0.94 -7.83
CA ALA A 75 -12.55 0.73 -6.41
C ALA A 75 -12.12 -0.72 -6.12
N LYS A 76 -12.83 -1.70 -6.68
CA LYS A 76 -12.51 -3.12 -6.53
C LYS A 76 -11.13 -3.47 -7.08
N ILE A 77 -10.73 -2.92 -8.23
CA ILE A 77 -9.40 -3.12 -8.79
C ILE A 77 -8.33 -2.60 -7.83
N TRP A 78 -8.45 -1.35 -7.39
CA TRP A 78 -7.44 -0.74 -6.52
C TRP A 78 -7.40 -1.33 -5.11
N ILE A 79 -8.52 -1.81 -4.57
CA ILE A 79 -8.52 -2.55 -3.30
C ILE A 79 -7.74 -3.86 -3.43
N LYS A 80 -7.84 -4.56 -4.57
CA LYS A 80 -7.01 -5.75 -4.80
C LYS A 80 -5.54 -5.38 -4.89
N ASP A 81 -5.22 -4.27 -5.56
CA ASP A 81 -3.85 -3.76 -5.62
C ASP A 81 -3.30 -3.47 -4.21
N LEU A 82 -4.09 -2.86 -3.32
CA LEU A 82 -3.70 -2.65 -1.91
C LEU A 82 -3.34 -3.95 -1.19
N ILE A 83 -4.08 -5.03 -1.43
CA ILE A 83 -3.79 -6.34 -0.83
C ILE A 83 -2.45 -6.85 -1.35
N THR A 84 -2.14 -6.66 -2.64
CA THR A 84 -0.81 -7.01 -3.19
C THR A 84 0.31 -6.12 -2.65
N LEU A 85 -0.02 -4.96 -2.09
CA LEU A 85 0.89 -4.03 -1.42
C LEU A 85 0.98 -4.28 0.11
N GLY A 86 0.31 -5.32 0.62
CA GLY A 86 0.42 -5.75 2.01
C GLY A 86 -0.72 -5.31 2.94
N TYR A 87 -1.77 -4.67 2.41
CA TYR A 87 -2.95 -4.36 3.24
C TYR A 87 -3.75 -5.62 3.56
N CYS A 88 -4.07 -5.80 4.83
CA CYS A 88 -4.97 -6.86 5.28
C CYS A 88 -6.42 -6.56 4.89
N LEU A 89 -7.10 -7.53 4.26
CA LEU A 89 -8.50 -7.41 3.83
C LEU A 89 -9.43 -7.03 4.98
N ASP A 90 -9.27 -7.66 6.14
CA ASP A 90 -10.12 -7.38 7.32
C ASP A 90 -9.95 -5.93 7.79
N SER A 91 -8.74 -5.40 7.72
CA SER A 91 -8.48 -3.99 8.05
C SER A 91 -9.15 -3.03 7.07
N LEU A 92 -9.24 -3.39 5.78
CA LEU A 92 -9.92 -2.58 4.77
C LEU A 92 -11.45 -2.64 4.92
N LYS A 93 -11.99 -3.80 5.27
CA LYS A 93 -13.44 -4.02 5.43
C LYS A 93 -13.98 -3.38 6.72
N ASN A 94 -13.23 -3.44 7.82
CA ASN A 94 -13.72 -3.05 9.14
C ASN A 94 -13.53 -1.57 9.49
N LYS A 95 -12.64 -0.83 8.80
CA LYS A 95 -12.33 0.58 9.12
C LYS A 95 -13.46 1.59 8.81
N GLY A 96 -14.60 1.17 8.31
CA GLY A 96 -15.72 2.05 7.94
C GLY A 96 -15.48 2.88 6.67
N THR A 97 -14.22 3.13 6.31
CA THR A 97 -13.83 3.97 5.17
C THR A 97 -14.36 3.45 3.83
N PHE A 98 -14.47 2.13 3.67
CA PHE A 98 -14.96 1.48 2.45
C PHE A 98 -16.37 0.89 2.56
N MET A 99 -17.17 1.33 3.55
CA MET A 99 -18.57 0.88 3.71
C MET A 99 -19.47 1.15 2.50
N GLY A 100 -19.10 2.08 1.62
CA GLY A 100 -19.85 2.36 0.40
C GLY A 100 -19.67 1.31 -0.72
N LEU A 101 -18.75 0.36 -0.58
CA LEU A 101 -18.54 -0.67 -1.59
C LEU A 101 -19.61 -1.79 -1.47
N PRO A 102 -20.31 -2.17 -2.57
CA PRO A 102 -21.36 -3.19 -2.51
C PRO A 102 -20.84 -4.57 -2.06
N PRO A 103 -21.68 -5.39 -1.39
CA PRO A 103 -21.29 -6.72 -0.91
C PRO A 103 -20.73 -7.64 -2.01
N ALA A 104 -21.32 -7.62 -3.21
CA ALA A 104 -20.86 -8.45 -4.33
C ALA A 104 -19.40 -8.16 -4.74
N HIS A 105 -18.96 -6.91 -4.61
CA HIS A 105 -17.57 -6.53 -4.87
C HIS A 105 -16.63 -7.05 -3.78
N TRP A 106 -17.07 -7.05 -2.52
CA TRP A 106 -16.33 -7.65 -1.41
C TRP A 106 -16.17 -9.16 -1.55
N GLU A 107 -17.21 -9.86 -1.99
CA GLU A 107 -17.17 -11.30 -2.24
C GLU A 107 -16.12 -11.66 -3.31
N ASP A 108 -16.05 -10.91 -4.42
CA ASP A 108 -15.02 -11.13 -5.46
C ASP A 108 -13.60 -10.79 -4.97
N ILE A 109 -13.44 -9.79 -4.09
CA ILE A 109 -12.15 -9.51 -3.46
C ILE A 109 -11.76 -10.66 -2.52
N GLN A 110 -12.68 -11.10 -1.66
CA GLN A 110 -12.44 -12.15 -0.69
C GLN A 110 -12.10 -13.48 -1.37
N ALA A 111 -12.78 -13.84 -2.46
CA ALA A 111 -12.49 -15.04 -3.24
C ALA A 111 -11.07 -15.05 -3.82
N LYS A 112 -10.45 -13.88 -4.01
CA LYS A 112 -9.10 -13.73 -4.58
C LYS A 112 -8.03 -13.41 -3.53
N ASN A 113 -8.43 -13.17 -2.28
CA ASN A 113 -7.56 -12.66 -1.23
C ASN A 113 -6.27 -13.48 -1.06
N ASP A 114 -6.39 -14.81 -1.00
CA ASP A 114 -5.22 -15.68 -0.82
C ASP A 114 -4.23 -15.53 -1.97
N SER A 115 -4.71 -15.52 -3.20
CA SER A 115 -3.86 -15.35 -4.39
C SER A 115 -3.19 -13.97 -4.43
N LEU A 116 -3.92 -12.91 -4.06
CA LEU A 116 -3.39 -11.54 -4.00
C LEU A 116 -2.35 -11.40 -2.89
N PHE A 117 -2.57 -12.04 -1.74
CA PHE A 117 -1.63 -12.03 -0.64
C PHE A 117 -0.36 -12.82 -0.97
N GLN A 118 -0.45 -13.89 -1.77
CA GLN A 118 0.76 -14.57 -2.27
C GLN A 118 1.60 -13.67 -3.18
N VAL A 119 0.98 -12.76 -3.95
CA VAL A 119 1.72 -11.74 -4.73
C VAL A 119 2.47 -10.78 -3.81
N PHE A 120 1.88 -10.40 -2.68
CA PHE A 120 2.60 -9.62 -1.68
C PHE A 120 3.79 -10.42 -1.11
N LYS A 121 3.56 -11.66 -0.66
CA LYS A 121 4.60 -12.51 -0.07
C LYS A 121 5.79 -12.75 -0.99
N SER A 122 5.56 -12.85 -2.30
CA SER A 122 6.63 -13.09 -3.28
C SER A 122 7.49 -11.86 -3.57
N LYS A 123 6.96 -10.67 -3.35
CA LYS A 123 7.68 -9.39 -3.49
C LYS A 123 8.36 -8.95 -2.20
N PHE A 124 7.90 -9.46 -1.07
CA PHE A 124 8.32 -9.00 0.25
C PHE A 124 9.66 -9.61 0.66
N ASP A 125 10.58 -8.76 1.11
CA ASP A 125 11.88 -9.20 1.63
C ASP A 125 11.73 -9.70 3.08
N TRP A 126 11.62 -11.02 3.21
CA TRP A 126 11.48 -11.71 4.50
C TRP A 126 12.75 -11.63 5.35
N GLU A 127 13.92 -11.47 4.74
CA GLU A 127 15.17 -11.31 5.47
C GLU A 127 15.18 -9.95 6.16
N LEU A 128 14.86 -8.88 5.42
CA LEU A 128 14.75 -7.53 5.97
C LEU A 128 13.67 -7.46 7.07
N LYS A 129 12.54 -8.14 6.89
CA LYS A 129 11.51 -8.21 7.93
C LYS A 129 12.01 -8.90 9.20
N THR A 130 12.75 -9.99 9.06
CA THR A 130 13.32 -10.72 10.20
C THR A 130 14.32 -9.86 10.97
N ILE A 131 15.12 -9.05 10.25
CA ILE A 131 16.01 -8.07 10.87
C ILE A 131 15.21 -7.02 11.65
N LEU A 132 14.18 -6.44 11.03
CA LEU A 132 13.31 -5.46 11.68
C LEU A 132 12.63 -6.02 12.93
N ASP A 133 12.11 -7.26 12.87
CA ASP A 133 11.48 -7.92 14.02
C ASP A 133 12.48 -8.19 15.15
N THR A 134 13.73 -8.50 14.80
CA THR A 134 14.81 -8.67 15.78
C THR A 134 15.13 -7.35 16.46
N MET A 135 15.20 -6.25 15.69
CA MET A 135 15.44 -4.91 16.22
C MET A 135 14.31 -4.44 17.13
N ASP A 136 13.04 -4.65 16.74
CA ASP A 136 11.87 -4.33 17.57
C ASP A 136 11.88 -5.17 18.87
N ALA A 137 12.14 -6.48 18.78
CA ALA A 137 12.22 -7.33 19.97
C ALA A 137 13.33 -6.89 20.95
N GLN A 138 14.50 -6.48 20.42
CA GLN A 138 15.60 -5.94 21.22
C GLN A 138 15.24 -4.60 21.86
N GLU A 139 14.57 -3.71 21.14
CA GLU A 139 14.07 -2.45 21.66
C GLU A 139 13.07 -2.69 22.80
N GLN A 140 12.06 -3.52 22.56
CA GLN A 140 11.05 -3.88 23.58
C GLN A 140 11.68 -4.53 24.81
N PHE A 141 12.72 -5.35 24.64
CA PHE A 141 13.48 -5.91 25.75
C PHE A 141 14.18 -4.82 26.56
N CYS A 142 14.91 -3.91 25.89
CA CYS A 142 15.58 -2.79 26.53
C CYS A 142 14.61 -1.86 27.26
N LEU A 143 13.45 -1.57 26.66
CA LEU A 143 12.41 -0.74 27.27
C LEU A 143 11.84 -1.39 28.54
N LYS A 144 11.54 -2.69 28.52
CA LYS A 144 11.10 -3.40 29.73
C LYS A 144 12.14 -3.37 30.85
N TYR A 145 13.41 -3.52 30.51
CA TYR A 145 14.51 -3.45 31.48
C TYR A 145 14.67 -2.03 32.05
N LYS A 146 14.54 -0.99 31.22
CA LYS A 146 14.59 0.41 31.65
C LYS A 146 13.36 0.83 32.46
N ASN A 147 12.15 0.38 32.13
CA ASN A 147 10.94 0.71 32.87
C ASN A 147 10.92 0.06 34.28
N ALA A 148 11.63 -1.06 34.48
CA ALA A 148 11.91 -1.59 35.82
C ALA A 148 12.80 -0.66 36.68
N SER A 149 13.44 0.35 36.08
CA SER A 149 14.25 1.38 36.75
C SER A 149 13.55 2.74 36.94
N GLY A 150 12.25 2.84 36.63
CA GLY A 150 11.40 3.97 37.03
C GLY A 150 11.18 5.07 36.00
N TYR A 151 11.10 4.75 34.71
CA TYR A 151 10.62 5.70 33.68
C TYR A 151 9.41 5.15 32.93
N ASP A 152 8.42 6.00 32.71
CA ASP A 152 7.20 5.71 31.95
C ASP A 152 7.52 5.88 30.45
N SER A 153 7.61 4.77 29.70
CA SER A 153 7.79 4.84 28.24
C SER A 153 6.48 4.48 27.53
N LEU A 154 6.03 5.36 26.63
CA LEU A 154 4.91 5.11 25.71
C LEU A 154 5.19 3.86 24.86
N VAL A 155 4.58 2.73 25.23
CA VAL A 155 4.63 1.49 24.45
C VAL A 155 3.83 1.72 23.16
N LEU A 156 4.52 2.05 22.07
CA LEU A 156 3.94 2.02 20.73
C LEU A 156 3.92 0.57 20.26
N SER A 157 2.84 -0.15 20.54
CA SER A 157 2.62 -1.46 19.92
C SER A 157 2.22 -1.25 18.46
N MET A 158 3.08 -1.63 17.52
CA MET A 158 2.65 -1.81 16.13
C MET A 158 1.78 -3.07 16.02
N PRO A 159 0.65 -3.03 15.29
CA PRO A 159 -0.19 -4.20 15.09
C PRO A 159 0.60 -5.31 14.39
N LYS A 160 0.59 -6.51 14.96
CA LYS A 160 1.15 -7.71 14.34
C LYS A 160 0.20 -8.15 13.22
N TYR A 161 0.73 -8.21 12.00
CA TYR A 161 0.03 -8.68 10.80
C TYR A 161 0.01 -10.21 10.72
#